data_AF-A0A0X8CEM8-F1
#
_entry.id   AF-A0A0X8CEM8-F1
#
_cell.length_a   1.000
_cell.length_b   1.000
_cell.length_c   1.000
_cell.angle_alpha   90.00
_cell.angle_beta   90.00
_cell.angle_gamma   90.00
#
_symmetry.space_group_name_H-M   'P 1'
#
loop_
_entity.id
_entity.type
_entity.pdbx_description
1 polymer ?
#
loop_
_entity_poly.entity_id
_entity_poly.type
_entity_poly.pdbx_seq_one_letter_code
_entity_poly.pdbx_strand_id
1 'polypeptide(L)'
;MKRREFLILVGGVTTWPFAAQAQRSRRIARIGVLWHAGNAEEEAVFLKPLVDGLAKLGYVEGKNVIYEHRFPAEQPERFKAMAGELAQLNLDVIITSASAAAYAAKAATKTTPIVFIIVADPVGGGLVNSFSRPGGNITGYAVVDVSPKRLQLFKETFPNLSRVALLINPDNRSTAQRFFDQVVAAANPLDLTVQPIEVLGPRDFERALYLIPRDKKTGVITVFDPMFFNERRQIAQVAMAYGLPVMAPADVYVKAGALMSYGPDLVDLFRRAATSVDKILKGEQPGNLPVELPIKYDFVINLATAKTIQMDVPATLLARADEVIE
;
A
#
# COMPACT_ATOMS: atom_id res chain seq x y z
N MET A 1 -36.33 -5.90 69.21
CA MET A 1 -35.01 -6.52 69.45
C MET A 1 -34.60 -7.24 68.18
N LYS A 2 -33.39 -7.18 67.65
CA LYS A 2 -32.20 -6.34 67.84
C LYS A 2 -31.17 -6.89 66.83
N ARG A 3 -30.31 -6.01 66.31
CA ARG A 3 -28.92 -6.31 65.89
C ARG A 3 -28.75 -7.27 64.70
N ARG A 4 -28.33 -6.74 63.54
CA ARG A 4 -26.94 -6.87 63.06
C ARG A 4 -26.81 -6.36 61.62
N GLU A 5 -25.76 -5.56 61.44
CA GLU A 5 -24.90 -5.53 60.24
C GLU A 5 -25.58 -5.24 58.90
N PHE A 6 -25.56 -3.98 58.46
CA PHE A 6 -25.25 -3.71 57.03
C PHE A 6 -24.82 -2.29 56.61
N LEU A 7 -24.53 -1.34 57.51
CA LEU A 7 -24.27 0.05 57.07
C LEU A 7 -23.03 0.72 57.68
N ILE A 8 -21.88 0.04 57.66
CA ILE A 8 -20.58 0.73 57.82
C ILE A 8 -19.56 0.10 56.87
N LEU A 9 -19.44 0.64 55.65
CA LEU A 9 -18.14 0.95 55.04
C LEU A 9 -18.32 1.85 53.80
N VAL A 10 -18.55 3.14 54.04
CA VAL A 10 -18.26 4.20 53.07
C VAL A 10 -16.81 4.63 53.33
N GLY A 11 -15.99 4.71 52.29
CA GLY A 11 -14.73 5.46 52.32
C GLY A 11 -13.47 4.66 51.95
N GLY A 12 -13.42 4.15 50.73
CA GLY A 12 -12.20 3.61 50.14
C GLY A 12 -12.16 3.92 48.65
N VAL A 13 -12.10 5.21 48.29
CA VAL A 13 -11.75 5.61 46.92
C VAL A 13 -10.29 5.23 46.76
N THR A 14 -10.02 4.08 46.14
CA THR A 14 -8.72 3.75 45.60
C THR A 14 -8.44 4.76 44.49
N THR A 15 -7.70 5.82 44.83
CA THR A 15 -7.06 6.68 43.85
C THR A 15 -6.03 5.84 43.10
N TRP A 16 -6.49 5.08 42.11
CA TRP A 16 -5.62 4.52 41.08
C TRP A 16 -4.81 5.69 40.53
N PRO A 17 -3.47 5.65 40.53
CA PRO A 17 -2.70 6.84 40.25
C PRO A 17 -2.84 7.19 38.76
N PHE A 18 -3.71 8.15 38.45
CA PHE A 18 -3.69 8.90 37.18
C PHE A 18 -2.30 9.48 36.89
N ALA A 19 -1.47 9.65 37.93
CA ALA A 19 -0.06 10.01 37.81
C ALA A 19 0.77 8.99 37.02
N ALA A 20 0.45 7.69 37.07
CA ALA A 20 1.18 6.65 36.33
C ALA A 20 0.89 6.72 34.81
N GLN A 21 -0.32 7.14 34.41
CA GLN A 21 -0.65 7.41 33.01
C GLN A 21 0.03 8.70 32.52
N ALA A 22 0.08 9.74 33.35
CA ALA A 22 0.71 11.02 33.00
C ALA A 22 2.25 10.91 32.83
N GLN A 23 2.88 9.94 33.49
CA GLN A 23 4.34 9.77 33.46
C GLN A 23 4.87 9.03 32.22
N ARG A 24 4.00 8.48 31.36
CA ARG A 24 4.40 8.02 30.02
C ARG A 24 4.71 9.17 29.04
N SER A 25 4.34 10.41 29.38
CA SER A 25 4.43 11.58 28.48
C SER A 25 5.83 12.21 28.31
N ARG A 26 6.92 11.56 28.76
CA ARG A 26 8.29 12.12 28.68
C ARG A 26 9.31 11.28 27.92
N ARG A 27 8.99 10.06 27.48
CA ARG A 27 9.93 9.27 26.68
C ARG A 27 9.70 9.56 25.20
N ILE A 28 10.78 9.88 24.49
CA ILE A 28 10.77 10.03 23.03
C ILE A 28 10.34 8.69 22.42
N ALA A 29 9.25 8.70 21.65
CA ALA A 29 8.75 7.53 20.96
C ALA A 29 9.75 7.11 19.86
N ARG A 30 10.00 5.81 19.72
CA ARG A 30 10.91 5.26 18.70
C ARG A 30 10.11 4.39 17.74
N ILE A 31 10.04 4.83 16.50
CA ILE A 31 9.26 4.18 15.45
C ILE A 31 10.22 3.61 14.41
N GLY A 32 10.22 2.29 14.25
CA GLY A 32 10.90 1.66 13.11
C GLY A 32 10.06 1.78 11.86
N VAL A 33 10.69 2.03 10.70
CA VAL A 33 10.01 1.96 9.42
C VAL A 33 10.81 1.10 8.46
N LEU A 34 10.26 -0.06 8.11
CA LEU A 34 10.80 -0.96 7.11
C LEU A 34 10.10 -0.68 5.78
N TRP A 35 10.78 0.07 4.93
CA TRP A 35 10.32 0.42 3.58
C TRP A 35 10.52 -0.74 2.61
N HIS A 36 9.95 -0.60 1.41
CA HIS A 36 10.19 -1.56 0.33
C HIS A 36 11.33 -1.07 -0.58
N ALA A 37 11.43 0.25 -0.75
CA ALA A 37 12.40 0.93 -1.61
C ALA A 37 13.87 0.89 -1.14
N GLY A 38 14.76 1.45 -1.97
CA GLY A 38 16.19 1.51 -1.74
C GLY A 38 16.69 2.74 -0.98
N ASN A 39 15.89 3.80 -0.88
CA ASN A 39 16.21 5.02 -0.16
C ASN A 39 14.94 5.84 0.16
N ALA A 40 15.10 6.93 0.91
CA ALA A 40 14.00 7.81 1.32
C ALA A 40 13.37 8.60 0.16
N GLU A 41 14.13 8.89 -0.91
CA GLU A 41 13.65 9.67 -2.05
C GLU A 41 12.62 8.88 -2.87
N GLU A 42 12.86 7.57 -3.04
CA GLU A 42 11.92 6.65 -3.69
C GLU A 42 10.58 6.55 -2.93
N GLU A 43 10.60 6.67 -1.60
CA GLU A 43 9.44 6.58 -0.71
C GLU A 43 8.85 7.95 -0.33
N ALA A 44 9.38 9.05 -0.88
CA ALA A 44 8.99 10.40 -0.48
C ALA A 44 7.47 10.65 -0.59
N VAL A 45 6.83 10.01 -1.58
CA VAL A 45 5.36 10.07 -1.79
C VAL A 45 4.56 9.46 -0.65
N PHE A 46 5.14 8.54 0.13
CA PHE A 46 4.48 7.85 1.25
C PHE A 46 5.04 8.28 2.62
N LEU A 47 6.35 8.54 2.70
CA LEU A 47 7.02 9.04 3.89
C LEU A 47 6.42 10.36 4.36
N LYS A 48 6.26 11.35 3.46
CA LYS A 48 5.73 12.66 3.85
C LYS A 48 4.30 12.57 4.41
N PRO A 49 3.33 11.92 3.75
CA PRO A 49 1.99 11.74 4.31
C PRO A 49 1.95 11.03 5.66
N LEU A 50 2.82 10.03 5.88
CA LEU A 50 2.93 9.33 7.15
C LEU A 50 3.43 10.25 8.27
N VAL A 51 4.54 10.96 8.03
CA VAL A 51 5.13 11.89 9.00
C VAL A 51 4.18 13.06 9.27
N ASP A 52 3.55 13.63 8.25
CA ASP A 52 2.55 14.69 8.41
C ASP A 52 1.33 14.21 9.22
N GLY A 53 0.89 12.97 8.99
CA GLY A 53 -0.20 12.35 9.76
C GLY A 53 0.14 12.22 11.24
N LEU A 54 1.36 11.75 11.55
CA LEU A 54 1.88 11.64 12.92
C LEU A 54 2.07 13.02 13.56
N ALA A 55 2.58 14.00 12.82
CA ALA A 55 2.74 15.37 13.29
C ALA A 55 1.40 16.02 13.68
N LYS A 56 0.34 15.78 12.90
CA LYS A 56 -1.03 16.23 13.24
C LYS A 56 -1.57 15.62 14.55
N LEU A 57 -1.05 14.45 14.93
CA LEU A 57 -1.38 13.77 16.19
C LEU A 57 -0.43 14.16 17.34
N GLY A 58 0.51 15.07 17.09
CA GLY A 58 1.43 15.62 18.08
C GLY A 58 2.82 14.99 18.11
N TYR A 59 3.14 14.06 17.21
CA TYR A 59 4.46 13.44 17.09
C TYR A 59 5.35 14.24 16.14
N VAL A 60 6.25 15.04 16.68
CA VAL A 60 7.17 15.91 15.93
C VAL A 60 8.58 15.34 16.03
N GLU A 61 9.15 15.03 14.86
CA GLU A 61 10.49 14.46 14.74
C GLU A 61 11.54 15.31 15.46
N GLY A 62 12.44 14.65 16.18
CA GLY A 62 13.50 15.29 16.97
C GLY A 62 13.02 15.96 18.26
N LYS A 63 11.71 16.08 18.49
CA LYS A 63 11.15 16.59 19.76
C LYS A 63 10.65 15.46 20.65
N ASN A 64 9.76 14.64 20.13
CA ASN A 64 9.11 13.56 20.90
C ASN A 64 8.93 12.25 20.10
N VAL A 65 9.42 12.19 18.87
CA VAL A 65 9.53 10.96 18.09
C VAL A 65 10.86 10.90 17.34
N ILE A 66 11.40 9.69 17.18
CA ILE A 66 12.55 9.35 16.33
C ILE A 66 12.12 8.23 15.39
N TYR A 67 12.47 8.36 14.11
CA TYR A 67 12.23 7.34 13.10
C TYR A 67 13.52 6.56 12.78
N GLU A 68 13.43 5.24 12.82
CA GLU A 68 14.52 4.32 12.48
C GLU A 68 14.20 3.68 11.13
N HIS A 69 14.65 4.30 10.05
CA HIS A 69 14.34 3.86 8.68
C HIS A 69 15.25 2.73 8.21
N ARG A 70 14.69 1.80 7.43
CA ARG A 70 15.42 0.74 6.72
C ARG A 70 14.90 0.61 5.29
N PHE A 71 15.83 0.49 4.34
CA PHE A 71 15.57 0.52 2.91
C PHE A 71 16.22 -0.70 2.23
N PRO A 72 15.50 -1.83 2.16
CA PRO A 72 16.04 -3.10 1.67
C PRO A 72 16.19 -3.15 0.14
N ALA A 73 15.66 -2.17 -0.61
CA ALA A 73 15.72 -2.11 -2.07
C ALA A 73 15.20 -3.38 -2.75
N GLU A 74 14.04 -3.89 -2.31
CA GLU A 74 13.43 -5.13 -2.80
C GLU A 74 14.27 -6.42 -2.69
N GLN A 75 15.37 -6.41 -1.93
CA GLN A 75 16.21 -7.61 -1.77
C GLN A 75 15.70 -8.47 -0.61
N PRO A 76 15.29 -9.73 -0.85
CA PRO A 76 14.72 -10.60 0.20
C PRO A 76 15.59 -10.74 1.45
N GLU A 77 16.90 -10.92 1.28
CA GLU A 77 17.83 -11.06 2.40
C GLU A 77 17.98 -9.77 3.21
N ARG A 78 17.86 -8.60 2.56
CA ARG A 78 17.92 -7.30 3.24
C ARG A 78 16.66 -7.06 4.06
N PHE A 79 15.48 -7.46 3.58
CA PHE A 79 14.26 -7.40 4.41
C PHE A 79 14.44 -8.18 5.71
N LYS A 80 14.95 -9.41 5.64
CA LYS A 80 15.17 -10.25 6.82
C LYS A 80 16.20 -9.64 7.78
N ALA A 81 17.35 -9.21 7.26
CA ALA A 81 18.42 -8.61 8.07
C ALA A 81 17.94 -7.32 8.76
N MET A 82 17.33 -6.40 8.00
CA MET A 82 16.87 -5.11 8.52
C MET A 82 15.67 -5.25 9.47
N ALA A 83 14.77 -6.21 9.24
CA ALA A 83 13.72 -6.53 10.22
C ALA A 83 14.32 -7.05 11.53
N GLY A 84 15.37 -7.87 11.45
CA GLY A 84 16.12 -8.34 12.62
C GLY A 84 16.79 -7.20 13.39
N GLU A 85 17.41 -6.25 12.69
CA GLU A 85 17.96 -5.03 13.31
C GLU A 85 16.88 -4.23 14.03
N LEU A 86 15.75 -3.95 13.36
CA LEU A 86 14.64 -3.20 13.97
C LEU A 86 14.06 -3.93 15.19
N ALA A 87 13.99 -5.26 15.18
CA ALA A 87 13.51 -6.05 16.31
C ALA A 87 14.44 -5.99 17.54
N GLN A 88 15.74 -5.72 17.34
CA GLN A 88 16.71 -5.53 18.42
C GLN A 88 16.74 -4.09 18.95
N LEU A 89 16.25 -3.13 18.16
CA LEU A 89 16.00 -1.79 18.65
C LEU A 89 14.78 -1.84 19.56
N ASN A 90 14.89 -1.30 20.77
CA ASN A 90 13.77 -1.16 21.72
C ASN A 90 12.77 -0.10 21.19
N LEU A 91 12.07 -0.44 20.11
CA LEU A 91 11.08 0.37 19.41
C LEU A 91 9.71 0.22 20.06
N ASP A 92 8.92 1.29 19.99
CA ASP A 92 7.55 1.29 20.47
C ASP A 92 6.58 0.72 19.42
N VAL A 93 6.92 0.85 18.13
CA VAL A 93 6.18 0.28 16.99
C VAL A 93 7.07 0.17 15.75
N ILE A 94 6.78 -0.82 14.89
CA ILE A 94 7.35 -0.96 13.55
C ILE A 94 6.25 -0.73 12.51
N ILE A 95 6.50 0.16 11.57
CA ILE A 95 5.67 0.35 10.38
C ILE A 95 6.33 -0.39 9.23
N THR A 96 5.54 -1.13 8.44
CA THR A 96 6.06 -1.88 7.29
C THR A 96 5.34 -1.49 6.01
N SER A 97 6.10 -1.18 4.96
CA SER A 97 5.59 -0.91 3.63
C SER A 97 5.66 -2.18 2.77
N ALA A 98 4.51 -2.59 2.22
CA ALA A 98 4.34 -3.80 1.41
C ALA A 98 4.51 -5.14 2.16
N SER A 99 4.07 -6.22 1.50
CA SER A 99 4.02 -7.57 2.06
C SER A 99 5.37 -8.09 2.56
N ALA A 100 6.45 -7.92 1.79
CA ALA A 100 7.77 -8.47 2.14
C ALA A 100 8.29 -7.92 3.48
N ALA A 101 8.14 -6.60 3.70
CA ALA A 101 8.48 -5.97 4.97
C ALA A 101 7.61 -6.49 6.12
N ALA A 102 6.29 -6.62 5.91
CA ALA A 102 5.35 -7.08 6.92
C ALA A 102 5.67 -8.52 7.39
N TYR A 103 5.95 -9.43 6.45
CA TYR A 103 6.32 -10.81 6.77
C TYR A 103 7.68 -10.90 7.45
N ALA A 104 8.67 -10.12 7.00
CA ALA A 104 9.98 -10.07 7.64
C ALA A 104 9.89 -9.56 9.08
N ALA A 105 9.13 -8.48 9.33
CA ALA A 105 8.90 -7.95 10.67
C ALA A 105 8.15 -8.96 11.57
N LYS A 106 7.09 -9.60 11.06
CA LYS A 106 6.36 -10.64 11.81
C LYS A 106 7.23 -11.84 12.17
N ALA A 107 8.21 -12.18 11.33
CA ALA A 107 9.18 -13.23 11.62
C ALA A 107 10.21 -12.79 12.66
N ALA A 108 10.65 -11.53 12.61
CA ALA A 108 11.70 -10.99 13.47
C ALA A 108 11.24 -10.70 14.92
N THR A 109 9.96 -10.38 15.15
CA THR A 109 9.46 -10.05 16.49
C THR A 109 8.01 -10.49 16.72
N LYS A 110 7.75 -10.95 17.95
CA LYS A 110 6.40 -11.31 18.46
C LYS A 110 5.87 -10.32 19.49
N THR A 111 6.69 -9.35 19.89
CA THR A 111 6.41 -8.45 21.02
C THR A 111 6.28 -7.00 20.57
N THR A 112 7.15 -6.54 19.67
CA THR A 112 7.09 -5.17 19.14
C THR A 112 5.83 -5.01 18.28
N PRO A 113 4.96 -4.03 18.55
CA PRO A 113 3.82 -3.75 17.70
C PRO A 113 4.19 -3.51 16.24
N ILE A 114 3.40 -4.04 15.30
CA ILE A 114 3.60 -3.88 13.86
C ILE A 114 2.33 -3.29 13.23
N VAL A 115 2.50 -2.23 12.43
CA VAL A 115 1.47 -1.65 11.56
C VAL A 115 1.90 -1.86 10.11
N PHE A 116 1.28 -2.80 9.40
CA PHE A 116 1.54 -3.00 7.98
C PHE A 116 0.70 -2.11 7.10
N ILE A 117 1.19 -1.78 5.90
CA ILE A 117 0.50 -0.96 4.92
C ILE A 117 0.70 -1.61 3.55
N ILE A 118 -0.37 -1.70 2.75
CA ILE A 118 -0.35 -2.29 1.40
C ILE A 118 -0.01 -3.79 1.44
N VAL A 119 -0.82 -4.56 2.18
CA VAL A 119 -0.76 -6.03 2.16
C VAL A 119 -2.01 -6.58 1.48
N ALA A 120 -1.84 -7.39 0.44
CA ALA A 120 -2.96 -7.80 -0.40
C ALA A 120 -3.82 -8.93 0.21
N ASP A 121 -3.20 -9.87 0.94
CA ASP A 121 -3.92 -10.96 1.60
C ASP A 121 -3.30 -11.26 2.97
N PRO A 122 -3.56 -10.42 3.98
CA PRO A 122 -2.98 -10.60 5.30
C PRO A 122 -3.56 -11.83 6.02
N VAL A 123 -4.74 -12.33 5.64
CA VAL A 123 -5.36 -13.50 6.29
C VAL A 123 -4.87 -14.80 5.64
N GLY A 124 -5.05 -14.96 4.33
CA GLY A 124 -4.65 -16.17 3.61
C GLY A 124 -3.14 -16.37 3.60
N GLY A 125 -2.37 -15.27 3.58
CA GLY A 125 -0.92 -15.32 3.79
C GLY A 125 -0.49 -15.46 5.25
N GLY A 126 -1.43 -15.60 6.20
CA GLY A 126 -1.14 -15.89 7.61
C GLY A 126 -0.45 -14.75 8.36
N LEU A 127 -0.59 -13.49 7.93
CA LEU A 127 -0.08 -12.30 8.62
C LEU A 127 -0.96 -11.94 9.84
N VAL A 128 -2.27 -12.12 9.72
CA VAL A 128 -3.27 -11.89 10.79
C VAL A 128 -4.31 -13.01 10.80
N ASN A 129 -5.03 -13.18 11.90
CA ASN A 129 -6.09 -14.20 12.03
C ASN A 129 -7.37 -13.79 11.29
N SER A 130 -7.73 -12.51 11.33
CA SER A 130 -8.92 -11.96 10.66
C SER A 130 -8.81 -10.45 10.52
N PHE A 131 -9.69 -9.84 9.72
CA PHE A 131 -9.77 -8.38 9.60
C PHE A 131 -10.25 -7.71 10.89
N SER A 132 -11.30 -8.23 11.53
CA SER A 132 -11.89 -7.58 12.71
C SER A 132 -11.08 -7.79 13.98
N ARG A 133 -10.36 -8.92 14.09
CA ARG A 133 -9.44 -9.23 15.18
C ARG A 133 -8.17 -9.87 14.62
N PRO A 134 -7.15 -9.05 14.32
CA PRO A 134 -5.91 -9.55 13.76
C PRO A 134 -5.17 -10.54 14.66
N GLY A 135 -5.27 -10.34 15.97
CA GLY A 135 -4.55 -11.11 16.97
C GLY A 135 -3.04 -10.80 16.99
N GLY A 136 -2.37 -11.19 18.08
CA GLY A 136 -0.94 -10.99 18.27
C GLY A 136 -0.52 -9.51 18.32
N ASN A 137 0.68 -9.23 17.81
CA ASN A 137 1.33 -7.91 17.83
C ASN A 137 1.22 -7.15 16.49
N ILE A 138 0.31 -7.53 15.59
CA ILE A 138 0.28 -6.98 14.22
C ILE A 138 -1.13 -6.60 13.76
N THR A 139 -1.24 -5.42 13.14
CA THR A 139 -2.45 -4.89 12.49
C THR A 139 -2.03 -4.05 11.28
N GLY A 140 -2.97 -3.44 10.57
CA GLY A 140 -2.60 -2.55 9.48
C GLY A 140 -3.67 -2.31 8.42
N TYR A 141 -3.20 -2.03 7.22
CA TYR A 141 -4.00 -1.63 6.08
C TYR A 141 -3.78 -2.62 4.94
N ALA A 142 -4.84 -3.32 4.58
CA ALA A 142 -4.83 -4.23 3.45
C ALA A 142 -5.32 -3.52 2.18
N VAL A 143 -5.03 -4.10 1.03
CA VAL A 143 -5.57 -3.66 -0.27
C VAL A 143 -6.26 -4.83 -0.95
N VAL A 144 -7.36 -4.58 -1.63
CA VAL A 144 -8.07 -5.60 -2.41
C VAL A 144 -7.77 -5.44 -3.90
N ASP A 145 -7.87 -6.54 -4.63
CA ASP A 145 -7.76 -6.48 -6.08
C ASP A 145 -9.01 -5.83 -6.69
N VAL A 146 -8.76 -4.87 -7.59
CA VAL A 146 -9.80 -4.16 -8.36
C VAL A 146 -9.55 -4.27 -9.87
N SER A 147 -8.80 -5.30 -10.30
CA SER A 147 -8.55 -5.60 -11.71
C SER A 147 -9.82 -5.71 -12.57
N PRO A 148 -10.95 -6.29 -12.10
CA PRO A 148 -12.20 -6.28 -12.86
C PRO A 148 -12.66 -4.88 -13.24
N LYS A 149 -12.62 -3.94 -12.29
CA LYS A 149 -13.05 -2.56 -12.56
C LYS A 149 -12.07 -1.83 -13.48
N ARG A 150 -10.76 -2.05 -13.32
CA ARG A 150 -9.72 -1.51 -14.22
C ARG A 150 -9.96 -1.96 -15.66
N LEU A 151 -10.16 -3.27 -15.89
CA LEU A 151 -10.42 -3.80 -17.23
C LEU A 151 -11.72 -3.26 -17.82
N GLN A 152 -12.79 -3.16 -17.02
CA GLN A 152 -14.05 -2.56 -17.46
C GLN A 152 -13.85 -1.11 -17.91
N LEU A 153 -13.21 -0.26 -17.09
CA LEU A 153 -12.95 1.15 -17.45
C LEU A 153 -12.06 1.25 -18.69
N PHE A 154 -11.10 0.35 -18.84
CA PHE A 154 -10.20 0.34 -19.99
C PHE A 154 -10.93 -0.03 -21.28
N LYS A 155 -11.83 -1.03 -21.23
CA LYS A 155 -12.71 -1.41 -22.33
C LYS A 155 -13.75 -0.33 -22.66
N GLU A 156 -14.31 0.33 -21.65
CA GLU A 156 -15.24 1.46 -21.84
C GLU A 156 -14.55 2.66 -22.50
N THR A 157 -13.28 2.91 -22.17
CA THR A 157 -12.47 3.95 -22.82
C THR A 157 -12.15 3.57 -24.27
N PHE A 158 -11.77 2.31 -24.50
CA PHE A 158 -11.40 1.79 -25.81
C PHE A 158 -12.31 0.61 -26.20
N PRO A 159 -13.48 0.86 -26.80
CA PRO A 159 -14.45 -0.20 -27.12
C PRO A 159 -13.90 -1.30 -28.02
N ASN A 160 -12.92 -0.96 -28.87
CA ASN A 160 -12.25 -1.89 -29.80
C ASN A 160 -11.07 -2.66 -29.16
N LEU A 161 -10.78 -2.44 -27.87
CA LEU A 161 -9.76 -3.18 -27.13
C LEU A 161 -10.13 -4.67 -27.14
N SER A 162 -9.24 -5.52 -27.63
CA SER A 162 -9.42 -6.99 -27.67
C SER A 162 -8.30 -7.74 -26.96
N ARG A 163 -7.19 -7.05 -26.65
CA ARG A 163 -6.02 -7.63 -26.00
C ARG A 163 -5.50 -6.70 -24.90
N VAL A 164 -5.08 -7.30 -23.79
CA VAL A 164 -4.32 -6.60 -22.75
C VAL A 164 -2.98 -7.29 -22.53
N ALA A 165 -1.91 -6.51 -22.66
CA ALA A 165 -0.56 -6.91 -22.30
C ALA A 165 -0.38 -6.65 -20.80
N LEU A 166 -0.32 -7.70 -20.00
CA LEU A 166 -0.12 -7.63 -18.55
C LEU A 166 1.37 -7.69 -18.25
N LEU A 167 1.93 -6.59 -17.72
CA LEU A 167 3.32 -6.62 -17.25
C LEU A 167 3.40 -7.50 -15.98
N ILE A 168 4.35 -8.43 -15.96
CA ILE A 168 4.62 -9.30 -14.80
C ILE A 168 6.11 -9.33 -14.49
N ASN A 169 6.44 -9.39 -13.21
CA ASN A 169 7.80 -9.59 -12.72
C ASN A 169 7.97 -11.07 -12.32
N PRO A 170 8.70 -11.88 -13.10
CA PRO A 170 8.85 -13.31 -12.83
C PRO A 170 9.71 -13.60 -11.58
N ASP A 171 10.46 -12.64 -11.04
CA ASP A 171 11.18 -12.80 -9.76
C ASP A 171 10.22 -12.69 -8.56
N ASN A 172 9.04 -12.09 -8.76
CA ASN A 172 7.95 -12.03 -7.78
C ASN A 172 6.83 -13.03 -8.12
N ARG A 173 7.19 -14.31 -8.30
CA ARG A 173 6.33 -15.37 -8.87
C ARG A 173 4.94 -15.45 -8.26
N SER A 174 4.82 -15.43 -6.94
CA SER A 174 3.53 -15.56 -6.26
C SER A 174 2.61 -14.38 -6.55
N THR A 175 3.15 -13.16 -6.58
CA THR A 175 2.43 -11.94 -6.93
C THR A 175 2.06 -11.94 -8.40
N ALA A 176 3.00 -12.28 -9.28
CA ALA A 176 2.79 -12.37 -10.72
C ALA A 176 1.69 -13.36 -11.08
N GLN A 177 1.75 -14.59 -10.55
CA GLN A 177 0.73 -15.62 -10.78
C GLN A 177 -0.65 -15.16 -10.30
N ARG A 178 -0.73 -14.63 -9.07
CA ARG A 178 -1.98 -14.15 -8.49
C ARG A 178 -2.64 -13.07 -9.36
N PHE A 179 -1.87 -12.07 -9.79
CA PHE A 179 -2.41 -11.03 -10.67
C PHE A 179 -2.76 -11.56 -12.05
N PHE A 180 -1.97 -12.47 -12.61
CA PHE A 180 -2.30 -13.11 -13.89
C PHE A 180 -3.65 -13.81 -13.81
N ASP A 181 -3.87 -14.65 -12.80
CA ASP A 181 -5.14 -15.38 -12.62
C ASP A 181 -6.32 -14.43 -12.43
N GLN A 182 -6.14 -13.37 -11.62
CA GLN A 182 -7.17 -12.35 -11.37
C GLN A 182 -7.54 -11.56 -12.64
N VAL A 183 -6.53 -11.13 -13.41
CA VAL A 183 -6.72 -10.35 -14.64
C VAL A 183 -7.33 -11.23 -15.73
N VAL A 184 -6.92 -12.49 -15.87
CA VAL A 184 -7.53 -13.45 -16.82
C VAL A 184 -9.00 -13.68 -16.48
N ALA A 185 -9.31 -13.97 -15.21
CA ALA A 185 -10.69 -14.18 -14.78
C ALA A 185 -11.58 -12.96 -15.06
N ALA A 186 -11.04 -11.75 -14.88
CA ALA A 186 -11.72 -10.50 -15.14
C ALA A 186 -11.82 -10.11 -16.63
N ALA A 187 -10.89 -10.59 -17.46
CA ALA A 187 -10.83 -10.30 -18.89
C ALA A 187 -11.83 -11.16 -19.71
N ASN A 188 -12.06 -12.41 -19.28
CA ASN A 188 -12.97 -13.34 -19.93
C ASN A 188 -14.38 -12.78 -20.21
N PRO A 189 -15.10 -12.20 -19.23
CA PRO A 189 -16.45 -11.65 -19.48
C PRO A 189 -16.46 -10.37 -20.35
N LEU A 190 -15.29 -9.83 -20.69
CA LEU A 190 -15.13 -8.62 -21.52
C LEU A 190 -14.60 -8.92 -22.93
N ASP A 191 -14.49 -10.21 -23.29
CA ASP A 191 -13.90 -10.71 -24.54
C ASP A 191 -12.46 -10.16 -24.77
N LEU A 192 -11.68 -10.08 -23.69
CA LEU A 192 -10.30 -9.63 -23.72
C LEU A 192 -9.33 -10.81 -23.59
N THR A 193 -8.37 -10.90 -24.52
CA THR A 193 -7.24 -11.83 -24.37
C THR A 193 -6.15 -11.20 -23.53
N VAL A 194 -5.67 -11.91 -22.50
CA VAL A 194 -4.53 -11.48 -21.68
C VAL A 194 -3.25 -12.10 -22.23
N GLN A 195 -2.26 -11.26 -22.50
CA GLN A 195 -0.90 -11.68 -22.85
C GLN A 195 0.06 -11.28 -21.71
N PRO A 196 0.70 -12.22 -21.02
CA PRO A 196 1.72 -11.87 -20.04
C PRO A 196 2.97 -11.35 -20.76
N ILE A 197 3.53 -10.25 -20.25
CA ILE A 197 4.79 -9.66 -20.70
C ILE A 197 5.74 -9.64 -19.52
N GLU A 198 6.74 -10.51 -19.57
CA GLU A 198 7.75 -10.61 -18.51
C GLU A 198 8.75 -9.46 -18.57
N VAL A 199 9.04 -8.90 -17.39
CA VAL A 199 10.07 -7.88 -17.18
C VAL A 199 10.88 -8.30 -15.95
N LEU A 200 12.14 -8.70 -16.14
CA LEU A 200 13.02 -9.14 -15.04
C LEU A 200 13.68 -7.94 -14.34
N GLY A 201 13.87 -6.84 -15.05
CA GLY A 201 14.49 -5.65 -14.48
C GLY A 201 14.24 -4.37 -15.28
N PRO A 202 14.72 -3.22 -14.76
CA PRO A 202 14.55 -1.92 -15.40
C PRO A 202 15.11 -1.81 -16.82
N ARG A 203 16.10 -2.64 -17.16
CA ARG A 203 16.71 -2.66 -18.51
C ARG A 203 15.84 -3.36 -19.56
N ASP A 204 14.82 -4.11 -19.14
CA ASP A 204 14.02 -4.92 -20.05
C ASP A 204 12.79 -4.19 -20.57
N PHE A 205 12.40 -3.05 -20.00
CA PHE A 205 11.16 -2.37 -20.38
C PHE A 205 11.09 -2.03 -21.87
N GLU A 206 12.16 -1.49 -22.46
CA GLU A 206 12.17 -1.17 -23.89
C GLU A 206 11.91 -2.40 -24.76
N ARG A 207 12.60 -3.51 -24.47
CA ARG A 207 12.43 -4.78 -25.18
C ARG A 207 11.05 -5.36 -24.95
N ALA A 208 10.59 -5.39 -23.70
CA ALA A 208 9.33 -6.01 -23.31
C ALA A 208 8.13 -5.27 -23.92
N LEU A 209 8.11 -3.94 -23.81
CA LEU A 209 7.05 -3.13 -24.42
C LEU A 209 7.15 -3.10 -25.94
N TYR A 210 8.34 -3.34 -26.51
CA TYR A 210 8.50 -3.45 -27.96
C TYR A 210 7.76 -4.66 -28.56
N LEU A 211 7.55 -5.73 -27.79
CA LEU A 211 6.83 -6.93 -28.24
C LEU A 211 5.31 -6.73 -28.33
N ILE A 212 4.79 -5.64 -27.78
CA ILE A 212 3.35 -5.39 -27.70
C ILE A 212 2.86 -4.84 -29.06
N PRO A 213 1.80 -5.42 -29.67
CA PRO A 213 1.22 -4.91 -30.90
C PRO A 213 0.71 -3.47 -30.76
N ARG A 214 0.99 -2.61 -31.75
CA ARG A 214 0.50 -1.23 -31.82
C ARG A 214 -0.71 -1.13 -32.76
N ASP A 215 -1.63 -2.08 -32.61
CA ASP A 215 -2.80 -2.25 -33.49
C ASP A 215 -4.01 -1.39 -33.07
N LYS A 216 -3.84 -0.52 -32.06
CA LYS A 216 -4.92 0.23 -31.37
C LYS A 216 -6.01 -0.65 -30.75
N LYS A 217 -5.81 -1.97 -30.69
CA LYS A 217 -6.69 -2.96 -30.04
C LYS A 217 -6.00 -3.62 -28.85
N THR A 218 -4.77 -3.23 -28.56
CA THR A 218 -3.96 -3.72 -27.46
C THR A 218 -3.65 -2.59 -26.48
N GLY A 219 -3.92 -2.83 -25.20
CA GLY A 219 -3.57 -1.94 -24.11
C GLY A 219 -2.64 -2.61 -23.12
N VAL A 220 -1.96 -1.82 -22.29
CA VAL A 220 -1.03 -2.32 -21.26
C VAL A 220 -1.67 -2.20 -19.90
N ILE A 221 -1.59 -3.26 -19.09
CA ILE A 221 -1.96 -3.22 -17.67
C ILE A 221 -0.71 -3.44 -16.84
N THR A 222 -0.53 -2.56 -15.85
CA THR A 222 0.45 -2.74 -14.78
C THR A 222 -0.24 -3.18 -13.49
N VAL A 223 0.53 -3.84 -12.62
CA VAL A 223 0.05 -4.37 -11.34
C VAL A 223 0.87 -3.77 -10.20
N PHE A 224 0.40 -3.96 -8.97
CA PHE A 224 1.21 -3.61 -7.80
C PHE A 224 2.37 -4.59 -7.69
N ASP A 225 3.50 -4.18 -8.24
CA ASP A 225 4.80 -4.79 -8.06
C ASP A 225 5.78 -3.70 -7.64
N PRO A 226 6.65 -3.93 -6.65
CA PRO A 226 7.54 -2.88 -6.19
C PRO A 226 8.56 -2.40 -7.23
N MET A 227 9.06 -3.28 -8.10
CA MET A 227 9.94 -2.88 -9.19
C MET A 227 9.18 -1.98 -10.17
N PHE A 228 7.94 -2.34 -10.54
CA PHE A 228 7.12 -1.49 -11.40
C PHE A 228 6.77 -0.16 -10.75
N PHE A 229 6.58 -0.13 -9.43
CA PHE A 229 6.36 1.10 -8.71
C PHE A 229 7.57 2.02 -8.80
N ASN A 230 8.78 1.52 -8.51
CA ASN A 230 10.00 2.31 -8.58
C ASN A 230 10.27 2.83 -10.00
N GLU A 231 10.00 2.01 -11.02
CA GLU A 231 10.26 2.32 -12.42
C GLU A 231 9.05 2.90 -13.17
N ARG A 232 7.99 3.31 -12.45
CA ARG A 232 6.74 3.81 -13.04
C ARG A 232 6.92 4.92 -14.08
N ARG A 233 7.92 5.80 -13.90
CA ARG A 233 8.26 6.86 -14.86
C ARG A 233 8.84 6.28 -16.15
N GLN A 234 9.75 5.31 -16.04
CA GLN A 234 10.35 4.64 -17.19
C GLN A 234 9.29 3.86 -17.98
N ILE A 235 8.41 3.13 -17.28
CA ILE A 235 7.29 2.42 -17.90
C ILE A 235 6.42 3.39 -18.71
N ALA A 236 6.02 4.51 -18.10
CA ALA A 236 5.20 5.53 -18.75
C ALA A 236 5.90 6.13 -19.98
N GLN A 237 7.19 6.49 -19.86
CA GLN A 237 7.97 7.07 -20.95
C GLN A 237 8.09 6.11 -22.14
N VAL A 238 8.45 4.85 -21.90
CA VAL A 238 8.59 3.84 -22.96
C VAL A 238 7.23 3.52 -23.61
N ALA A 239 6.18 3.36 -22.81
CA ALA A 239 4.83 3.10 -23.33
C ALA A 239 4.33 4.26 -24.19
N MET A 240 4.54 5.50 -23.73
CA MET A 240 4.17 6.71 -24.46
C MET A 240 4.95 6.83 -25.79
N ALA A 241 6.25 6.56 -25.78
CA ALA A 241 7.09 6.53 -26.99
C ALA A 241 6.61 5.49 -28.03
N TYR A 242 6.00 4.40 -27.59
CA TYR A 242 5.40 3.38 -28.47
C TYR A 242 3.90 3.58 -28.74
N GLY A 243 3.28 4.66 -28.26
CA GLY A 243 1.85 4.92 -28.45
C GLY A 243 0.95 3.89 -27.75
N LEU A 244 1.43 3.28 -26.67
CA LEU A 244 0.72 2.25 -25.91
C LEU A 244 -0.07 2.88 -24.75
N PRO A 245 -1.40 2.65 -24.67
CA PRO A 245 -2.17 3.13 -23.52
C PRO A 245 -1.91 2.24 -22.31
N VAL A 246 -1.64 2.86 -21.15
CA VAL A 246 -1.35 2.15 -19.89
C VAL A 246 -2.46 2.38 -18.87
N MET A 247 -3.07 1.29 -18.40
CA MET A 247 -3.96 1.25 -17.23
C MET A 247 -3.16 0.78 -16.00
N ALA A 248 -3.07 1.63 -14.98
CA ALA A 248 -2.23 1.43 -13.81
C ALA A 248 -3.01 1.15 -12.52
N PRO A 249 -2.37 0.58 -11.48
CA PRO A 249 -3.03 0.22 -10.23
C PRO A 249 -3.26 1.41 -9.27
N ALA A 250 -2.64 2.57 -9.50
CA ALA A 250 -2.78 3.76 -8.65
C ALA A 250 -2.47 5.06 -9.40
N ASP A 251 -2.94 6.18 -8.85
CA ASP A 251 -2.82 7.55 -9.40
C ASP A 251 -1.36 8.02 -9.55
N VAL A 252 -0.46 7.58 -8.66
CA VAL A 252 0.98 7.86 -8.70
C VAL A 252 1.66 7.44 -10.00
N TYR A 253 1.08 6.48 -10.75
CA TYR A 253 1.55 6.09 -12.08
C TYR A 253 1.06 7.06 -13.15
N VAL A 254 -0.15 7.62 -13.00
CA VAL A 254 -0.74 8.60 -13.93
C VAL A 254 0.00 9.92 -13.83
N LYS A 255 0.33 10.33 -12.60
CA LYS A 255 1.24 11.45 -12.30
C LYS A 255 2.67 11.23 -12.85
N ALA A 256 3.05 9.98 -13.09
CA ALA A 256 4.32 9.62 -13.73
C ALA A 256 4.22 9.48 -15.26
N GLY A 257 3.03 9.66 -15.86
CA GLY A 257 2.80 9.67 -17.30
C GLY A 257 1.97 8.50 -17.85
N ALA A 258 1.53 7.55 -17.02
CA ALA A 258 0.57 6.53 -17.46
C ALA A 258 -0.74 7.18 -17.93
N LEU A 259 -1.48 6.53 -18.83
CA LEU A 259 -2.71 7.10 -19.39
C LEU A 259 -3.81 7.21 -18.33
N MET A 260 -4.03 6.15 -17.55
CA MET A 260 -5.08 6.14 -16.54
C MET A 260 -4.81 5.12 -15.45
N SER A 261 -5.51 5.28 -14.33
CA SER A 261 -5.49 4.32 -13.23
C SER A 261 -6.85 4.23 -12.58
N TYR A 262 -7.14 3.06 -12.01
CA TYR A 262 -8.20 2.94 -11.03
C TYR A 262 -7.70 2.09 -9.87
N GLY A 263 -7.70 2.65 -8.66
CA GLY A 263 -7.16 1.96 -7.51
C GLY A 263 -7.24 2.76 -6.21
N PRO A 264 -6.80 2.14 -5.10
CA PRO A 264 -6.90 2.76 -3.78
C PRO A 264 -6.01 4.00 -3.67
N ASP A 265 -6.46 4.99 -2.90
CA ASP A 265 -5.62 6.12 -2.51
C ASP A 265 -4.54 5.63 -1.52
N LEU A 266 -3.36 5.30 -2.05
CA LEU A 266 -2.25 4.78 -1.25
C LEU A 266 -1.72 5.84 -0.27
N VAL A 267 -1.73 7.10 -0.68
CA VAL A 267 -1.29 8.23 0.16
C VAL A 267 -2.18 8.36 1.39
N ASP A 268 -3.50 8.16 1.24
CA ASP A 268 -4.43 8.11 2.36
C ASP A 268 -4.15 6.94 3.32
N LEU A 269 -3.78 5.76 2.81
CA LEU A 269 -3.41 4.63 3.68
C LEU A 269 -2.23 4.97 4.59
N PHE A 270 -1.16 5.58 4.05
CA PHE A 270 -0.02 6.02 4.86
C PHE A 270 -0.38 7.11 5.86
N ARG A 271 -1.24 8.05 5.46
CA ARG A 271 -1.74 9.09 6.38
C ARG A 271 -2.57 8.48 7.51
N ARG A 272 -3.44 7.51 7.22
CA ARG A 272 -4.30 6.84 8.21
C ARG A 272 -3.51 5.91 9.13
N ALA A 273 -2.41 5.33 8.65
CA ALA A 273 -1.53 4.52 9.49
C ALA A 273 -1.01 5.28 10.71
N ALA A 274 -0.84 6.60 10.62
CA ALA A 274 -0.53 7.44 11.78
C ALA A 274 -1.54 7.31 12.93
N THR A 275 -2.83 7.16 12.62
CA THR A 275 -3.89 6.96 13.63
C THR A 275 -3.75 5.62 14.34
N SER A 276 -3.42 4.56 13.59
CA SER A 276 -3.18 3.23 14.18
C SER A 276 -1.94 3.24 15.07
N VAL A 277 -0.87 3.90 14.63
CA VAL A 277 0.35 4.12 15.41
C VAL A 277 0.06 4.90 16.69
N ASP A 278 -0.71 6.00 16.62
CA ASP A 278 -1.07 6.81 17.78
C ASP A 278 -1.84 5.99 18.83
N LYS A 279 -2.81 5.18 18.41
CA LYS A 279 -3.55 4.27 19.31
C LYS A 279 -2.59 3.29 20.01
N ILE A 280 -1.64 2.72 19.27
CA ILE A 280 -0.64 1.79 19.82
C ILE A 280 0.28 2.49 20.82
N LEU A 281 0.78 3.69 20.49
CA LEU A 281 1.64 4.48 21.39
C LEU A 281 0.89 4.90 22.67
N LYS A 282 -0.43 5.05 22.60
CA LYS A 282 -1.32 5.28 23.75
C LYS A 282 -1.68 4.01 24.53
N GLY A 283 -1.24 2.84 24.06
CA GLY A 283 -1.34 1.56 24.77
C GLY A 283 -2.40 0.59 24.24
N GLU A 284 -3.06 0.90 23.12
CA GLU A 284 -3.96 -0.06 22.49
C GLU A 284 -3.17 -1.23 21.89
N GLN A 285 -3.72 -2.45 22.00
CA GLN A 285 -3.04 -3.63 21.48
C GLN A 285 -3.30 -3.79 19.98
N PRO A 286 -2.27 -4.02 19.14
CA PRO A 286 -2.46 -4.19 17.70
C PRO A 286 -3.49 -5.27 17.37
N GLY A 287 -3.48 -6.39 18.09
CA GLY A 287 -4.42 -7.49 17.87
C GLY A 287 -5.90 -7.14 18.07
N ASN A 288 -6.21 -6.01 18.71
CA ASN A 288 -7.58 -5.48 18.89
C ASN A 288 -7.95 -4.40 17.87
N LEU A 289 -6.96 -3.84 17.15
CA LEU A 289 -7.19 -2.87 16.10
C LEU A 289 -7.55 -3.61 14.82
N PRO A 290 -8.74 -3.39 14.21
CA PRO A 290 -9.09 -4.04 12.97
C PRO A 290 -8.09 -3.70 11.84
N VAL A 291 -7.85 -4.67 10.96
CA VAL A 291 -7.23 -4.37 9.67
C VAL A 291 -8.22 -3.58 8.83
N GLU A 292 -7.77 -2.45 8.32
CA GLU A 292 -8.60 -1.53 7.54
C GLU A 292 -8.38 -1.74 6.04
N LEU A 293 -9.43 -1.49 5.26
CA LEU A 293 -9.38 -1.44 3.80
C LEU A 293 -9.36 0.03 3.33
N PRO A 294 -8.97 0.27 2.05
CA PRO A 294 -9.10 1.58 1.45
C PRO A 294 -10.57 1.97 1.39
N ILE A 295 -10.86 3.20 1.80
CA ILE A 295 -12.22 3.77 1.76
C ILE A 295 -12.44 4.66 0.54
N LYS A 296 -11.36 4.96 -0.21
CA LYS A 296 -11.34 5.78 -1.40
C LYS A 296 -10.59 5.05 -2.51
N TYR A 297 -11.18 5.06 -3.69
CA TYR A 297 -10.60 4.56 -4.93
C TYR A 297 -10.78 5.64 -5.97
N ASP A 298 -9.68 6.05 -6.61
CA ASP A 298 -9.69 7.16 -7.55
C ASP A 298 -9.54 6.64 -8.98
N PHE A 299 -10.44 7.10 -9.86
CA PHE A 299 -10.28 6.98 -11.30
C PHE A 299 -9.58 8.24 -11.82
N VAL A 300 -8.33 8.09 -12.26
CA VAL A 300 -7.52 9.22 -12.73
C VAL A 300 -7.15 9.02 -14.18
N ILE A 301 -7.24 10.09 -14.98
CA ILE A 301 -6.94 10.09 -16.42
C ILE A 301 -5.92 11.19 -16.72
N ASN A 302 -4.94 10.89 -17.57
CA ASN A 302 -3.96 11.85 -18.08
C ASN A 302 -4.28 12.20 -19.55
N LEU A 303 -4.89 13.35 -19.77
CA LEU A 303 -5.22 13.88 -21.08
C LEU A 303 -3.98 14.31 -21.87
N ALA A 304 -2.91 14.81 -21.22
CA ALA A 304 -1.63 15.07 -21.90
C ALA A 304 -1.07 13.79 -22.52
N THR A 305 -1.08 12.68 -21.77
CA THR A 305 -0.67 11.37 -22.28
C THR A 305 -1.59 10.92 -23.42
N ALA A 306 -2.92 11.01 -23.25
CA ALA A 306 -3.88 10.64 -24.28
C ALA A 306 -3.63 11.35 -25.62
N LYS A 307 -3.40 12.67 -25.58
CA LYS A 307 -3.03 13.50 -26.75
C LYS A 307 -1.72 13.02 -27.37
N THR A 308 -0.71 12.76 -26.55
CA THR A 308 0.63 12.34 -27.00
C THR A 308 0.58 11.00 -27.75
N ILE A 309 -0.20 10.04 -27.24
CA ILE A 309 -0.37 8.72 -27.88
C ILE A 309 -1.48 8.70 -28.95
N GLN A 310 -2.08 9.85 -29.27
CA GLN A 310 -3.15 10.01 -30.26
C GLN A 310 -4.34 9.08 -30.03
N MET A 311 -4.79 9.03 -28.77
CA MET A 311 -5.96 8.26 -28.35
C MET A 311 -7.00 9.16 -27.71
N ASP A 312 -8.25 9.01 -28.17
CA ASP A 312 -9.37 9.76 -27.62
C ASP A 312 -9.91 9.07 -26.37
N VAL A 313 -10.16 9.87 -25.34
CA VAL A 313 -10.87 9.44 -24.13
C VAL A 313 -12.31 9.95 -24.22
N PRO A 314 -13.34 9.10 -24.12
CA PRO A 314 -14.72 9.56 -24.24
C PRO A 314 -15.09 10.56 -23.12
N ALA A 315 -15.88 11.58 -23.46
CA ALA A 315 -16.31 12.61 -22.50
C ALA A 315 -17.04 12.03 -21.28
N THR A 316 -17.75 10.91 -21.46
CA THR A 316 -18.42 10.18 -20.37
C THR A 316 -17.44 9.60 -19.35
N LEU A 317 -16.24 9.20 -19.78
CA LEU A 317 -15.19 8.71 -18.87
C LEU A 317 -14.49 9.87 -18.18
N LEU A 318 -14.24 10.98 -18.89
CA LEU A 318 -13.70 12.20 -18.29
C LEU A 318 -14.61 12.75 -17.18
N ALA A 319 -15.93 12.77 -17.41
CA ALA A 319 -16.89 13.21 -16.41
C ALA A 319 -17.01 12.29 -15.19
N ARG A 320 -16.54 11.04 -15.30
CA ARG A 320 -16.52 10.04 -14.22
C ARG A 320 -15.19 9.96 -13.49
N ALA A 321 -14.14 10.60 -14.01
CA ALA A 321 -12.83 10.61 -13.38
C ALA A 321 -12.86 11.51 -12.14
N ASP A 322 -12.25 11.03 -11.06
CA ASP A 322 -12.05 11.81 -9.83
C ASP A 322 -10.99 12.90 -10.04
N GLU A 323 -10.04 12.67 -10.96
CA GLU A 323 -9.01 13.62 -11.35
C GLU A 323 -8.67 13.47 -12.84
N VAL A 324 -8.53 14.59 -13.53
CA VAL A 324 -8.03 14.67 -14.91
C VAL A 324 -6.78 15.53 -14.92
N ILE A 325 -5.66 14.94 -15.34
CA ILE A 325 -4.38 15.63 -15.53
C ILE A 325 -4.32 16.13 -16.97
N GLU A 326 -4.04 17.42 -17.16
CA GLU A 326 -4.05 18.07 -18.48
C GLU A 326 -2.68 18.19 -19.15
#